data_AF-A0A8J9ZTR9-F1
#
_entry.id   AF-A0A8J9ZTR9-F1
#
_cell.length_a   1.000
_cell.length_b   1.000
_cell.length_c   1.000
_cell.angle_alpha   90.00
_cell.angle_beta   90.00
_cell.angle_gamma   90.00
#
_symmetry.space_group_name_H-M   'P 1'
#
loop_
_entity.id
_entity.type
_entity.pdbx_description
1 polymer ?
#
loop_
_entity_poly.entity_id
_entity_poly.type
_entity_poly.pdbx_seq_one_letter_code
_entity_poly.pdbx_strand_id
1 'polypeptide(L)'
;MRRVHGQRVYNLCDSHCRPAHTMKSLLILVCVAVAYSQVLEPCSPPPLWEARISRLNAARGFSERARLSYDATNRRVRGVAEVNIHEDKEYFDVLRLYNTEPGTEYRLNMKTKECEKRELTDVWRPFGVPPNSTFLGEDYIGTGGLPGAGVLVSLWSNEFEDGDKYFGIFTVEACLPFQEEHYSNRTGLESTTFFDVTGGISDPNVFIPPRECM
;
A
#
# COMPACT_ATOMS: atom_id res chain seq x y z
N MET A 1 -79.79 56.15 28.72
CA MET A 1 -80.55 56.04 29.98
C MET A 1 -80.40 54.64 30.56
N ARG A 2 -80.06 54.58 31.85
CA ARG A 2 -80.36 53.53 32.87
C ARG A 2 -79.91 52.08 32.59
N ARG A 3 -78.87 51.61 33.30
CA ARG A 3 -78.85 50.88 34.61
C ARG A 3 -78.82 49.35 34.36
N VAL A 4 -77.73 48.61 34.62
CA VAL A 4 -76.97 48.29 35.85
C VAL A 4 -77.53 47.06 36.61
N HIS A 5 -76.59 46.18 37.00
CA HIS A 5 -76.60 45.03 37.95
C HIS A 5 -76.80 43.62 37.35
N GLY A 6 -75.97 42.60 37.66
CA GLY A 6 -74.83 42.56 38.59
C GLY A 6 -74.23 41.15 38.79
N GLN A 7 -72.98 41.17 39.30
CA GLN A 7 -72.19 40.18 40.07
C GLN A 7 -71.90 38.77 39.50
N ARG A 8 -70.61 38.43 39.25
CA ARG A 8 -69.55 37.90 40.18
C ARG A 8 -69.62 36.35 40.17
N VAL A 9 -68.58 35.57 39.90
CA VAL A 9 -67.39 35.32 40.76
C VAL A 9 -66.24 34.73 39.94
N TYR A 10 -65.04 35.16 40.35
CA TYR A 10 -63.67 34.71 40.04
C TYR A 10 -63.45 33.21 39.87
N ASN A 11 -62.52 32.86 38.98
CA ASN A 11 -61.36 32.05 39.36
C ASN A 11 -60.14 32.43 38.51
N LEU A 12 -59.10 32.87 39.20
CA LEU A 12 -57.73 32.93 38.71
C LEU A 12 -57.26 31.51 38.37
N CYS A 13 -56.58 31.34 37.23
CA CYS A 13 -55.27 30.70 37.26
C CYS A 13 -54.46 31.15 36.05
N ASP A 14 -53.28 31.65 36.39
CA ASP A 14 -52.30 32.34 35.57
C ASP A 14 -51.45 31.34 34.76
N SER A 15 -51.27 31.67 33.48
CA SER A 15 -50.02 31.70 32.72
C SER A 15 -48.98 30.54 32.67
N HIS A 16 -48.53 30.36 31.42
CA HIS A 16 -47.15 30.11 30.95
C HIS A 16 -46.60 28.68 30.71
N CYS A 17 -46.46 28.41 29.40
CA CYS A 17 -45.34 27.77 28.69
C CYS A 17 -44.45 26.76 29.43
N ARG A 18 -44.54 25.50 28.99
CA ARG A 18 -43.50 24.49 29.22
C ARG A 18 -42.29 24.76 28.30
N PRO A 19 -41.04 24.80 28.80
CA PRO A 19 -39.87 24.74 27.93
C PRO A 19 -39.66 23.28 27.47
N ALA A 20 -39.78 23.03 26.17
CA ALA A 20 -39.33 21.80 25.54
C ALA A 20 -37.79 21.84 25.40
N HIS A 21 -37.08 21.66 26.52
CA HIS A 21 -35.62 21.65 26.57
C HIS A 21 -35.09 20.33 27.14
N THR A 22 -35.28 19.21 26.44
CA THR A 22 -34.57 17.95 26.77
C THR A 22 -34.55 16.95 25.60
N MET A 23 -34.46 17.43 24.34
CA MET A 23 -34.26 16.54 23.19
C MET A 23 -33.39 17.18 22.10
N LYS A 24 -32.32 17.87 22.52
CA LYS A 24 -31.27 18.36 21.60
C LYS A 24 -29.87 17.91 22.02
N SER A 25 -29.66 17.67 23.31
CA SER A 25 -28.36 17.23 23.83
C SER A 25 -28.02 15.76 23.55
N LEU A 26 -29.02 14.90 23.32
CA LEU A 26 -28.78 13.46 23.08
C LEU A 26 -28.29 13.16 21.66
N LEU A 27 -28.71 13.93 20.64
CA LEU A 27 -28.24 13.74 19.26
C LEU A 27 -26.78 14.19 19.06
N ILE A 28 -26.32 15.18 19.83
CA ILE A 28 -24.96 15.72 19.72
C ILE A 28 -23.95 14.70 20.27
N LEU A 29 -24.28 13.98 21.35
CA LEU A 29 -23.40 12.96 21.92
C LEU A 29 -23.20 11.76 20.97
N VAL A 30 -24.21 11.40 20.19
CA VAL A 30 -24.13 10.29 19.22
C VAL A 30 -23.27 10.68 18.01
N CYS A 31 -23.31 11.93 17.55
CA CYS A 31 -22.47 12.38 16.43
C CYS A 31 -20.98 12.49 16.80
N VAL A 32 -20.66 12.84 18.06
CA VAL A 32 -19.28 12.92 18.53
C VAL A 32 -18.66 11.52 18.71
N ALA A 33 -19.47 10.51 19.03
CA ALA A 33 -18.97 9.13 19.11
C ALA A 33 -18.54 8.59 17.74
N VAL A 34 -19.22 8.92 16.63
CA VAL A 34 -18.87 8.36 15.29
C VAL A 34 -17.57 8.93 14.70
N ALA A 35 -16.92 9.90 15.37
CA ALA A 35 -15.52 10.24 15.10
C ALA A 35 -14.53 9.20 15.68
N TYR A 36 -14.98 7.95 15.89
CA TYR A 36 -14.12 6.80 16.09
C TYR A 36 -13.16 6.69 14.91
N SER A 37 -11.91 7.10 15.15
CA SER A 37 -10.67 6.57 14.56
C SER A 37 -10.92 5.40 13.60
N GLN A 38 -11.24 5.70 12.33
CA GLN A 38 -11.23 4.68 11.30
C GLN A 38 -9.75 4.50 10.96
N VAL A 39 -9.13 3.52 11.61
CA VAL A 39 -7.81 3.06 11.20
C VAL A 39 -7.98 2.61 9.75
N LEU A 40 -7.41 3.35 8.81
CA LEU A 40 -7.46 2.97 7.40
C LEU A 40 -6.83 1.59 7.27
N GLU A 41 -7.59 0.64 6.76
CA GLU A 41 -7.07 -0.70 6.51
C GLU A 41 -6.08 -0.65 5.34
N PRO A 42 -4.93 -1.34 5.43
CA PRO A 42 -4.04 -1.56 4.31
C PRO A 42 -4.77 -2.04 3.05
N CYS A 43 -4.58 -1.33 1.94
CA CYS A 43 -5.11 -1.78 0.65
C CYS A 43 -4.33 -3.02 0.15
N SER A 44 -4.94 -3.79 -0.76
CA SER A 44 -4.30 -4.94 -1.40
C SER A 44 -4.11 -4.71 -2.91
N PRO A 45 -2.88 -4.85 -3.44
CA PRO A 45 -2.65 -4.77 -4.87
C PRO A 45 -3.28 -5.94 -5.62
N PRO A 46 -3.46 -5.84 -6.94
CA PRO A 46 -3.81 -6.98 -7.79
C PRO A 46 -2.82 -8.14 -7.57
N PRO A 47 -3.27 -9.40 -7.58
CA PRO A 47 -2.40 -10.54 -7.30
C PRO A 47 -1.44 -10.88 -8.43
N LEU A 48 -1.69 -10.38 -9.64
CA LEU A 48 -0.85 -10.58 -10.82
C LEU A 48 -0.61 -9.24 -11.48
N TRP A 49 0.64 -8.90 -11.73
CA TRP A 49 1.03 -7.70 -12.48
C TRP A 49 2.46 -7.77 -12.98
N GLU A 50 2.76 -6.92 -13.95
CA GLU A 50 4.10 -6.68 -14.48
C GLU A 50 4.46 -5.21 -14.35
N ALA A 51 5.75 -4.91 -14.15
CA ALA A 51 6.25 -3.54 -14.00
C ALA A 51 7.69 -3.42 -14.51
N ARG A 52 8.14 -2.19 -14.69
CA ARG A 52 9.58 -1.88 -14.62
C ARG A 52 9.90 -1.41 -13.22
N ILE A 53 11.06 -1.78 -12.70
CA ILE A 53 11.51 -1.38 -11.37
C ILE A 53 12.87 -0.72 -11.43
N SER A 54 13.12 0.19 -10.49
CA SER A 54 14.46 0.66 -10.13
C SER A 54 14.72 0.24 -8.69
N ARG A 55 15.71 -0.61 -8.45
CA ARG A 55 16.17 -0.98 -7.11
C ARG A 55 17.47 -0.27 -6.77
N LEU A 56 17.55 0.25 -5.56
CA LEU A 56 18.71 0.97 -5.04
C LEU A 56 19.01 0.50 -3.62
N ASN A 57 20.28 0.17 -3.38
CA ASN A 57 20.84 0.06 -2.05
C ASN A 57 22.18 0.78 -2.04
N ALA A 58 22.14 2.05 -1.61
CA ALA A 58 23.29 2.94 -1.67
C ALA A 58 24.45 2.46 -0.77
N ALA A 59 24.14 1.90 0.40
CA ALA A 59 25.14 1.40 1.34
C ALA A 59 25.97 0.25 0.77
N ARG A 60 25.36 -0.55 -0.11
CA ARG A 60 26.00 -1.67 -0.82
C ARG A 60 26.49 -1.31 -2.23
N GLY A 61 26.33 -0.05 -2.65
CA GLY A 61 26.64 0.38 -4.02
C GLY A 61 25.84 -0.38 -5.08
N PHE A 62 24.64 -0.88 -4.74
CA PHE A 62 23.79 -1.67 -5.64
C PHE A 62 22.73 -0.77 -6.28
N SER A 63 22.58 -0.89 -7.60
CA SER A 63 21.54 -0.22 -8.37
C SER A 63 21.17 -1.09 -9.56
N GLU A 64 19.88 -1.26 -9.81
CA GLU A 64 19.37 -2.12 -10.87
C GLU A 64 18.11 -1.51 -11.51
N ARG A 65 18.01 -1.62 -12.83
CA ARG A 65 16.77 -1.44 -13.59
C ARG A 65 16.36 -2.79 -14.14
N ALA A 66 15.12 -3.22 -13.88
CA ALA A 66 14.63 -4.53 -14.31
C ALA A 66 13.16 -4.50 -14.73
N ARG A 67 12.76 -5.47 -15.56
CA ARG A 67 11.36 -5.87 -15.72
C ARG A 67 11.02 -6.87 -14.64
N LEU A 68 9.91 -6.64 -13.96
CA LEU A 68 9.41 -7.46 -12.87
C LEU A 68 8.09 -8.10 -13.31
N SER A 69 8.00 -9.43 -13.22
CA SER A 69 6.75 -10.18 -13.34
C SER A 69 6.43 -10.76 -11.96
N TYR A 70 5.25 -10.43 -11.42
CA TYR A 70 4.84 -10.80 -10.07
C TYR A 70 3.53 -11.58 -10.08
N ASP A 71 3.55 -12.75 -9.44
CA ASP A 71 2.38 -13.61 -9.27
C ASP A 71 2.28 -14.05 -7.81
N ALA A 72 1.40 -13.37 -7.07
CA ALA A 72 1.13 -13.64 -5.67
C ALA A 72 0.40 -14.98 -5.45
N THR A 73 -0.47 -15.36 -6.39
CA THR A 73 -1.27 -16.58 -6.29
C THR A 73 -0.38 -17.81 -6.26
N ASN A 74 0.66 -17.84 -7.10
CA ASN A 74 1.63 -18.93 -7.15
C ASN A 74 2.94 -18.62 -6.43
N ARG A 75 2.99 -17.54 -5.63
CA ARG A 75 4.15 -17.09 -4.85
C ARG A 75 5.45 -17.13 -5.66
N ARG A 76 5.47 -16.42 -6.79
CA ARG A 76 6.62 -16.40 -7.71
C ARG A 76 6.87 -15.01 -8.27
N VAL A 77 8.14 -14.70 -8.46
CA VAL A 77 8.58 -13.39 -8.95
C VAL A 77 9.79 -13.58 -9.86
N ARG A 78 9.82 -12.87 -10.99
CA ARG A 78 10.98 -12.82 -11.88
C ARG A 78 11.39 -11.39 -12.14
N GLY A 79 12.66 -11.09 -11.90
CA GLY A 79 13.29 -9.83 -12.27
C GLY A 79 14.29 -10.06 -13.39
N VAL A 80 14.09 -9.43 -14.55
CA VAL A 80 15.04 -9.47 -15.67
C VAL A 80 15.66 -8.09 -15.83
N ALA A 81 16.95 -7.95 -15.53
CA ALA A 81 17.64 -6.67 -15.65
C ALA A 81 17.59 -6.13 -17.09
N GLU A 82 17.19 -4.86 -17.28
CA GLU A 82 17.00 -4.23 -18.60
C GLU A 82 18.31 -3.66 -19.17
N VAL A 83 19.20 -3.19 -18.31
CA VAL A 83 20.42 -2.50 -18.70
C VAL A 83 21.50 -2.75 -17.68
N ASN A 84 22.73 -2.86 -18.16
CA ASN A 84 23.88 -2.71 -17.30
C ASN A 84 24.12 -1.20 -17.06
N ILE A 85 23.51 -0.62 -16.02
CA ILE A 85 23.60 0.82 -15.72
C ILE A 85 25.07 1.25 -15.49
N HIS A 86 25.94 0.30 -15.12
CA HIS A 86 27.37 0.51 -14.96
C HIS A 86 28.09 -0.60 -15.74
N GLU A 87 28.72 -0.31 -16.88
CA GLU A 87 29.27 -1.32 -17.83
C GLU A 87 30.09 -2.47 -17.19
N ASP A 88 30.64 -2.23 -16.00
CA ASP A 88 31.43 -3.20 -15.22
C ASP A 88 30.64 -4.06 -14.23
N LYS A 89 29.32 -3.87 -14.06
CA LYS A 89 28.49 -4.67 -13.15
C LYS A 89 27.81 -5.82 -13.86
N GLU A 90 27.70 -6.95 -13.19
CA GLU A 90 26.91 -8.07 -13.68
C GLU A 90 25.42 -7.73 -13.60
N TYR A 91 24.65 -8.18 -14.58
CA TYR A 91 23.20 -8.03 -14.61
C TYR A 91 22.56 -9.41 -14.80
N PHE A 92 21.47 -9.64 -14.09
CA PHE A 92 20.93 -10.97 -13.89
C PHE A 92 19.48 -11.07 -14.34
N ASP A 93 19.11 -12.29 -14.69
CA ASP A 93 17.73 -12.76 -14.71
C ASP A 93 17.54 -13.64 -13.47
N VAL A 94 16.69 -13.17 -12.56
CA VAL A 94 16.46 -13.78 -11.26
C VAL A 94 15.01 -14.23 -11.18
N LEU A 95 14.80 -15.55 -11.16
CA LEU A 95 13.51 -16.18 -10.94
C LEU A 95 13.47 -16.78 -9.53
N ARG A 96 12.51 -16.35 -8.71
CA ARG A 96 12.26 -16.92 -7.38
C ARG A 96 10.90 -17.60 -7.34
N LEU A 97 10.90 -18.85 -6.90
CA LEU A 97 9.72 -19.69 -6.74
C LEU A 97 9.58 -20.06 -5.26
N TYR A 98 8.58 -19.48 -4.58
CA TYR A 98 8.30 -19.73 -3.16
C TYR A 98 7.13 -20.70 -2.95
N ASN A 99 6.64 -21.35 -4.01
CA ASN A 99 5.57 -22.34 -3.93
C ASN A 99 6.04 -23.74 -3.52
N THR A 100 7.35 -23.92 -3.30
CA THR A 100 7.96 -25.13 -2.73
C THR A 100 8.59 -24.82 -1.38
N GLU A 101 8.88 -25.85 -0.58
CA GLU A 101 9.56 -25.75 0.72
C GLU A 101 10.79 -26.70 0.72
N PRO A 102 12.03 -26.17 0.69
CA PRO A 102 12.37 -24.75 0.55
C PRO A 102 12.00 -24.21 -0.84
N GLY A 103 11.87 -22.89 -0.95
CA GLY A 103 11.74 -22.21 -2.23
C GLY A 103 13.03 -22.32 -3.07
N THR A 104 12.96 -21.98 -4.36
CA THR A 104 14.11 -22.02 -5.28
C THR A 104 14.37 -20.67 -5.93
N GLU A 105 15.62 -20.20 -5.93
CA GLU A 105 16.12 -19.10 -6.75
C GLU A 105 16.93 -19.65 -7.93
N TYR A 106 16.60 -19.23 -9.14
CA TYR A 106 17.43 -19.37 -10.32
C TYR A 106 17.99 -18.00 -10.68
N ARG A 107 19.31 -17.92 -10.84
CA ARG A 107 20.01 -16.68 -11.11
C ARG A 107 20.94 -16.88 -12.30
N LEU A 108 20.50 -16.38 -13.45
CA LEU A 108 21.24 -16.44 -14.70
C LEU A 108 22.03 -15.14 -14.90
N ASN A 109 23.35 -15.26 -15.01
CA ASN A 109 24.19 -14.15 -15.44
C ASN A 109 23.94 -13.88 -16.93
N MET A 110 23.39 -12.73 -17.26
CA MET A 110 22.97 -12.43 -18.63
C MET A 110 24.15 -12.24 -19.59
N LYS A 111 25.36 -12.01 -19.07
CA LYS A 111 26.61 -11.85 -19.82
C LYS A 111 27.34 -13.18 -20.01
N THR A 112 27.63 -13.91 -18.93
CA THR A 112 28.40 -15.17 -19.00
C THR A 112 27.54 -16.38 -19.37
N LYS A 113 26.21 -16.27 -19.22
CA LYS A 113 25.25 -17.37 -19.37
C LYS A 113 25.42 -18.48 -18.34
N GLU A 114 26.19 -18.25 -17.28
CA GLU A 114 26.25 -19.15 -16.15
C GLU A 114 24.99 -18.99 -15.30
N CYS A 115 24.39 -20.12 -14.91
CA CYS A 115 23.25 -20.13 -14.01
C CYS A 115 23.60 -20.74 -12.66
N GLU A 116 23.14 -20.08 -11.61
CA GLU A 116 23.17 -20.58 -10.24
C GLU A 116 21.75 -20.96 -9.80
N LYS A 117 21.62 -22.16 -9.22
CA LYS A 117 20.39 -22.61 -8.54
C LYS A 117 20.65 -22.65 -7.04
N ARG A 118 19.81 -21.97 -6.26
CA ARG A 118 19.95 -21.86 -4.79
C ARG A 118 18.62 -22.10 -4.10
N GLU A 119 18.69 -22.59 -2.86
CA GLU A 119 17.53 -22.63 -1.97
C GLU A 119 17.24 -21.21 -1.45
N LEU A 120 15.97 -20.82 -1.43
CA LEU A 120 15.55 -19.55 -0.84
C LEU A 120 15.65 -19.65 0.70
N THR A 121 16.19 -18.60 1.30
CA THR A 121 16.36 -18.50 2.76
C THR A 121 15.42 -17.48 3.38
N ASP A 122 14.89 -16.59 2.55
CA ASP A 122 13.87 -15.61 2.88
C ASP A 122 12.46 -16.18 2.66
N VAL A 123 11.51 -15.68 3.43
CA VAL A 123 10.09 -16.03 3.31
C VAL A 123 9.41 -15.20 2.23
N TRP A 124 8.34 -15.75 1.64
CA TRP A 124 7.52 -15.01 0.69
C TRP A 124 6.96 -13.73 1.34
N ARG A 125 7.26 -12.58 0.73
CA ARG A 125 6.65 -11.29 1.06
C ARG A 125 5.88 -10.78 -0.16
N PRO A 126 4.57 -10.58 -0.05
CA PRO A 126 3.81 -9.90 -1.10
C PRO A 126 4.32 -8.46 -1.27
N PHE A 127 4.37 -7.97 -2.51
CA PHE A 127 4.43 -6.52 -2.74
C PHE A 127 3.06 -5.97 -2.37
N GLY A 128 2.99 -5.06 -1.41
CA GLY A 128 1.74 -4.63 -0.81
C GLY A 128 1.98 -4.10 0.60
N VAL A 129 1.03 -3.31 1.09
CA VAL A 129 1.11 -2.74 2.44
C VAL A 129 1.07 -3.87 3.47
N PRO A 130 2.12 -4.06 4.29
CA PRO A 130 2.14 -5.11 5.30
C PRO A 130 0.99 -4.96 6.30
N PRO A 131 0.51 -6.07 6.89
CA PRO A 131 -0.46 -6.00 7.98
C PRO A 131 0.02 -5.11 9.12
N ASN A 132 -0.91 -4.45 9.81
CA ASN A 132 -0.64 -3.55 10.94
C ASN A 132 0.27 -2.34 10.61
N SER A 133 0.39 -1.98 9.33
CA SER A 133 1.08 -0.74 8.95
C SER A 133 0.29 0.49 9.38
N THR A 134 1.00 1.55 9.73
CA THR A 134 0.45 2.86 10.08
C THR A 134 0.23 3.69 8.82
N PHE A 135 -1.00 4.17 8.63
CA PHE A 135 -1.31 5.14 7.59
C PHE A 135 -0.74 6.52 7.93
N LEU A 136 0.02 7.12 7.02
CA LEU A 136 0.70 8.39 7.22
C LEU A 136 0.01 9.57 6.55
N GLY A 137 -0.80 9.32 5.52
CA GLY A 137 -1.50 10.35 4.76
C GLY A 137 -1.64 10.01 3.28
N GLU A 138 -2.23 10.96 2.55
CA GLU A 138 -2.31 10.92 1.09
C GLU A 138 -1.59 12.13 0.51
N ASP A 139 -0.88 11.92 -0.59
CA ASP A 139 -0.18 12.96 -1.33
C ASP A 139 -0.41 12.79 -2.84
N TYR A 140 -0.16 13.85 -3.62
CA TYR A 140 -0.11 13.73 -5.08
C TYR A 140 1.33 13.56 -5.54
N ILE A 141 1.60 12.49 -6.29
CA ILE A 141 2.76 12.47 -7.18
C ILE A 141 2.44 13.36 -8.38
N GLY A 142 3.24 14.40 -8.62
CA GLY A 142 2.93 15.43 -9.61
C GLY A 142 2.10 16.56 -9.00
N THR A 143 0.88 16.79 -9.51
CA THR A 143 -0.02 17.83 -8.97
C THR A 143 -1.48 17.39 -8.96
N GLY A 144 -2.19 17.67 -7.86
CA GLY A 144 -3.65 17.57 -7.79
C GLY A 144 -4.38 18.80 -8.37
N GLY A 145 -3.64 19.85 -8.76
CA GLY A 145 -4.21 21.11 -9.25
C GLY A 145 -4.57 21.12 -10.74
N LEU A 146 -4.13 20.13 -11.51
CA LEU A 146 -4.40 20.00 -12.94
C LEU A 146 -4.90 18.57 -13.23
N PRO A 147 -6.12 18.40 -13.78
CA PRO A 147 -6.66 17.09 -14.09
C PRO A 147 -5.71 16.26 -14.99
N GLY A 148 -5.43 15.03 -14.58
CA GLY A 148 -4.56 14.10 -15.32
C GLY A 148 -3.05 14.36 -15.17
N ALA A 149 -2.63 15.35 -14.38
CA ALA A 149 -1.21 15.69 -14.19
C ALA A 149 -0.64 15.19 -12.85
N GLY A 150 -1.39 14.38 -12.11
CA GLY A 150 -0.92 13.78 -10.88
C GLY A 150 -1.67 12.50 -10.55
N VAL A 151 -1.07 11.72 -9.66
CA VAL A 151 -1.62 10.47 -9.13
C VAL A 151 -1.73 10.61 -7.62
N LEU A 152 -2.92 10.41 -7.09
CA LEU A 152 -3.14 10.37 -5.64
C LEU A 152 -2.57 9.06 -5.09
N VAL A 153 -1.69 9.18 -4.10
CA VAL A 153 -1.02 8.06 -3.43
C VAL A 153 -1.27 8.10 -1.93
N SER A 154 -1.22 6.93 -1.31
CA SER A 154 -1.27 6.72 0.13
C SER A 154 0.12 6.32 0.64
N LEU A 155 0.50 6.84 1.80
CA LEU A 155 1.78 6.58 2.44
C LEU A 155 1.57 5.70 3.68
N TRP A 156 2.42 4.69 3.82
CA TRP A 156 2.34 3.70 4.88
C TRP A 156 3.71 3.45 5.49
N SER A 157 3.76 3.18 6.79
CA SER A 157 4.97 2.73 7.45
C SER A 157 4.72 1.55 8.39
N ASN A 158 5.77 0.79 8.66
CA ASN A 158 5.73 -0.26 9.67
C ASN A 158 7.10 -0.42 10.34
N GLU A 159 7.08 -0.87 11.59
CA GLU A 159 8.26 -1.35 12.31
C GLU A 159 7.92 -2.77 12.78
N PHE A 160 8.62 -3.76 12.22
CA PHE A 160 8.41 -5.16 12.50
C PHE A 160 9.01 -5.55 13.86
N GLU A 161 8.57 -6.68 14.42
CA GLU A 161 9.01 -7.14 15.75
C GLU A 161 10.52 -7.40 15.85
N ASP A 162 11.16 -7.72 14.74
CA ASP A 162 12.62 -7.92 14.62
C ASP A 162 13.40 -6.60 14.48
N GLY A 163 12.70 -5.47 14.45
CA GLY A 163 13.27 -4.12 14.31
C GLY A 163 13.49 -3.68 12.87
N ASP A 164 13.12 -4.50 11.87
CA ASP A 164 13.11 -4.09 10.48
C ASP A 164 12.05 -3.00 10.26
N LYS A 165 12.30 -2.11 9.30
CA LYS A 165 11.41 -0.98 9.01
C LYS A 165 10.93 -1.03 7.58
N TYR A 166 9.70 -0.56 7.40
CA TYR A 166 9.03 -0.44 6.12
C TYR A 166 8.49 0.96 5.91
N PHE A 167 8.60 1.43 4.68
CA PHE A 167 7.85 2.57 4.17
C PHE A 167 7.35 2.24 2.77
N GLY A 168 6.08 2.53 2.48
CA GLY A 168 5.43 2.17 1.23
C GLY A 168 4.56 3.31 0.70
N ILE A 169 4.57 3.48 -0.62
CA ILE A 169 3.74 4.43 -1.35
C ILE A 169 2.93 3.64 -2.39
N PHE A 170 1.62 3.74 -2.31
CA PHE A 170 0.69 3.03 -3.20
C PHE A 170 -0.33 3.98 -3.80
N THR A 171 -0.73 3.76 -5.03
CA THR A 171 -1.84 4.51 -5.63
C THR A 171 -3.12 4.29 -4.81
N VAL A 172 -3.84 5.38 -4.49
CA VAL A 172 -5.13 5.25 -3.79
C VAL A 172 -6.12 4.49 -4.68
N GLU A 173 -6.10 4.77 -5.98
CA GLU A 173 -6.84 3.99 -6.96
C GLU A 173 -6.09 2.69 -7.28
N ALA A 174 -6.76 1.55 -7.07
CA ALA A 174 -6.26 0.19 -7.39
C ALA A 174 -5.05 -0.33 -6.58
N CYS A 175 -4.54 0.41 -5.59
CA CYS A 175 -3.47 -0.05 -4.69
C CYS A 175 -2.20 -0.55 -5.41
N LEU A 176 -1.81 0.10 -6.51
CA LEU A 176 -0.61 -0.27 -7.25
C LEU A 176 0.63 0.26 -6.52
N PRO A 177 1.71 -0.52 -6.41
CA PRO A 177 2.93 -0.04 -5.79
C PRO A 177 3.55 1.08 -6.63
N PHE A 178 3.93 2.18 -5.97
CA PHE A 178 4.75 3.24 -6.56
C PHE A 178 6.19 3.14 -6.03
N GLN A 179 6.34 2.99 -4.72
CA GLN A 179 7.64 2.85 -4.07
C GLN A 179 7.52 2.00 -2.80
N GLU A 180 8.51 1.17 -2.55
CA GLU A 180 8.69 0.49 -1.27
C GLU A 180 10.13 0.64 -0.79
N GLU A 181 10.27 0.81 0.52
CA GLU A 181 11.55 0.91 1.19
C GLU A 181 11.57 -0.06 2.37
N HIS A 182 12.63 -0.85 2.42
CA HIS A 182 12.88 -1.78 3.51
C HIS A 182 14.25 -1.51 4.11
N TYR A 183 14.28 -1.35 5.43
CA TYR A 183 15.53 -1.25 6.17
C TYR A 183 15.64 -2.46 7.09
N SER A 184 16.80 -3.12 7.04
CA SER A 184 17.24 -4.06 8.07
C SER A 184 18.67 -3.74 8.47
N ASN A 185 19.08 -4.16 9.67
CA ASN A 185 20.48 -4.02 10.08
C ASN A 185 21.44 -4.87 9.23
N ARG A 186 20.93 -5.94 8.60
CA ARG A 186 21.72 -6.83 7.73
C ARG A 186 21.92 -6.25 6.34
N THR A 187 20.87 -5.66 5.77
CA THR A 187 20.84 -5.21 4.37
C THR A 187 21.01 -3.72 4.19
N GLY A 188 20.84 -2.92 5.25
CA GLY A 188 20.65 -1.49 5.13
C GLY A 188 19.32 -1.17 4.44
N LEU A 189 19.21 0.07 3.96
CA LEU A 189 18.05 0.54 3.20
C LEU A 189 18.09 0.01 1.76
N GLU A 190 17.07 -0.74 1.39
CA GLU A 190 16.75 -1.12 0.01
C GLU A 190 15.48 -0.41 -0.42
N SER A 191 15.57 0.37 -1.50
CA SER A 191 14.46 1.13 -2.07
C SER A 191 14.13 0.59 -3.45
N THR A 192 12.85 0.31 -3.70
CA THR A 192 12.32 -0.15 -4.98
C THR A 192 11.27 0.83 -5.47
N THR A 193 11.48 1.44 -6.63
CA THR A 193 10.46 2.26 -7.32
C THR A 193 9.88 1.49 -8.49
N PHE A 194 8.57 1.53 -8.65
CA PHE A 194 7.81 0.79 -9.66
C PHE A 194 7.27 1.76 -10.72
N PHE A 195 7.32 1.33 -11.98
CA PHE A 195 6.95 2.11 -13.16
C PHE A 195 6.19 1.23 -14.13
N ASP A 196 5.32 1.83 -14.93
CA ASP A 196 4.59 1.12 -15.99
C ASP A 196 3.87 -0.14 -15.48
N VAL A 197 3.29 -0.08 -14.28
CA VAL A 197 2.62 -1.22 -13.65
C VAL A 197 1.37 -1.58 -14.46
N THR A 198 1.26 -2.83 -14.87
CA THR A 198 0.14 -3.36 -15.64
C THR A 198 -0.42 -4.61 -14.97
N GLY A 199 -1.74 -4.72 -14.89
CA GLY A 199 -2.39 -5.90 -14.30
C GLY A 199 -2.28 -7.14 -15.18
N GLY A 200 -2.10 -8.30 -14.56
CA GLY A 200 -1.96 -9.59 -15.22
C GLY A 200 -0.51 -9.96 -15.55
N ILE A 201 -0.34 -11.09 -16.25
CA ILE A 201 0.94 -11.57 -16.76
C ILE A 201 0.78 -11.76 -18.27
N SER A 202 1.57 -11.05 -19.07
CA SER A 202 1.45 -11.07 -20.54
C SER A 202 1.87 -12.41 -21.15
N ASP A 203 2.98 -13.00 -20.68
CA ASP A 203 3.44 -14.34 -21.06
C ASP A 203 3.55 -15.23 -19.82
N PRO A 204 2.69 -16.24 -19.63
CA PRO A 204 2.74 -17.11 -18.46
C PRO A 204 4.03 -17.96 -18.38
N ASN A 205 4.76 -18.11 -19.49
CA ASN A 205 6.02 -18.86 -19.53
C ASN A 205 7.19 -18.10 -18.91
N VAL A 206 7.03 -16.83 -18.54
CA VAL A 206 8.07 -16.07 -17.83
C VAL A 206 8.47 -16.70 -16.50
N PHE A 207 7.72 -17.65 -15.96
CA PHE A 207 8.12 -18.36 -14.73
C PHE A 207 8.74 -19.74 -14.97
N ILE A 208 8.98 -20.11 -16.22
CA ILE A 208 9.77 -21.31 -16.55
C ILE A 208 11.26 -20.95 -16.38
N PRO A 209 12.05 -21.74 -15.63
CA PRO A 209 13.49 -21.49 -15.49
C PRO A 209 14.20 -21.42 -16.85
N PRO A 210 15.23 -20.56 -16.98
CA PRO A 210 16.07 -20.54 -18.18
C PRO A 210 16.67 -21.93 -18.46
N ARG A 211 16.95 -22.23 -19.73
CA ARG A 211 17.48 -23.54 -20.13
C ARG A 211 18.86 -23.80 -19.55
N GLU A 212 19.64 -22.75 -19.37
CA GLU A 212 20.95 -22.75 -18.73
C GLU A 212 20.90 -23.19 -17.26
N CYS A 213 19.71 -23.19 -16.65
CA CYS A 213 19.47 -23.58 -15.27
C CYS A 213 18.85 -24.97 -15.09
N MET A 214 18.63 -25.71 -16.20
CA MET A 214 17.97 -27.02 -16.23
C MET A 214 18.94 -28.17 -16.49
#